data_AF-A0A353GXH4-F1
#
_entry.id   AF-A0A353GXH4-F1
#
_cell.length_a   1.000
_cell.length_b   1.000
_cell.length_c   1.000
_cell.angle_alpha   90.00
_cell.angle_beta   90.00
_cell.angle_gamma   90.00
#
_symmetry.space_group_name_H-M   'P 1'
#
loop_
_entity.id
_entity.type
_entity.pdbx_description
1 polymer ?
#
loop_
_entity_poly.entity_id
_entity_poly.type
_entity_poly.pdbx_seq_one_letter_code
_entity_poly.pdbx_strand_id
1 'polypeptide(L)'
;MKILCTSQIGSSTVLGQTMRVIAIAKALQQRGAQVKYLAGGKLIPVVQSHGIKIIPLPPMPEIELFPDSEQMKDQRYQEKMAVQTANCFQLSQNSEKETIAADRPDLMLCGSPLSTLTAKEAKIPAVLTMLQPHGKKTFAYFEQKMQDRKNLNHILENRMCLPNGKLSGGDFQQSFLQALDVIGLIFLEGMPEISGGMDLDEISSHFGTKTDLFQKVKPKIRFTGPLLAEMPGNFPTQEELKLRYTGHPSQPLVYVTIGGGTALIGEEFLHLVLEAFRLLPEVNGVVSTGLAIAEEKIAGY
;
A
#
# COMPACT_ATOMS: atom_id res chain seq x y z
N MET A 1 18.38 9.28 15.38
CA MET A 1 18.24 8.60 14.09
C MET A 1 17.17 9.32 13.27
N LYS A 2 17.50 9.76 12.07
CA LYS A 2 16.59 10.35 11.08
C LYS A 2 16.08 9.26 10.14
N ILE A 3 14.76 9.19 9.98
CA ILE A 3 14.11 8.17 9.15
C ILE A 3 13.25 8.87 8.11
N LEU A 4 13.46 8.49 6.85
CA LEU A 4 12.59 8.87 5.75
C LEU A 4 11.65 7.71 5.42
N CYS A 5 10.35 7.94 5.58
CA CYS A 5 9.31 6.99 5.21
C CYS A 5 8.79 7.31 3.80
N THR A 6 8.50 6.29 3.02
CA THR A 6 7.85 6.42 1.70
C THR A 6 6.62 5.54 1.62
N SER A 7 5.57 5.98 0.92
CA SER A 7 4.41 5.14 0.61
C SER A 7 4.60 4.40 -0.72
N GLN A 8 3.71 3.45 -0.99
CA GLN A 8 3.52 2.98 -2.36
C GLN A 8 3.01 4.14 -3.24
N ILE A 9 3.30 4.08 -4.54
CA ILE A 9 2.86 5.08 -5.52
C ILE A 9 1.50 4.64 -6.08
N GLY A 10 0.51 5.54 -6.11
CA GLY A 10 -0.86 5.29 -6.60
C GLY A 10 -1.93 6.02 -5.79
N SER A 11 -3.10 6.29 -6.38
CA SER A 11 -4.12 7.19 -5.80
C SER A 11 -5.22 6.49 -4.96
N SER A 12 -5.42 5.17 -5.07
CA SER A 12 -6.59 4.50 -4.45
C SER A 12 -6.27 3.36 -3.46
N THR A 13 -5.41 2.39 -3.79
CA THR A 13 -5.12 1.24 -2.89
C THR A 13 -3.90 1.40 -1.98
N VAL A 14 -3.38 2.62 -1.85
CA VAL A 14 -2.15 2.88 -1.10
C VAL A 14 -2.38 3.03 0.40
N LEU A 15 -3.63 3.17 0.84
CA LEU A 15 -3.94 3.41 2.26
C LEU A 15 -3.47 2.27 3.16
N GLY A 16 -3.77 1.01 2.83
CA GLY A 16 -3.35 -0.13 3.64
C GLY A 16 -1.83 -0.20 3.81
N GLN A 17 -1.08 0.00 2.71
CA GLN A 17 0.37 0.03 2.76
C GLN A 17 0.91 1.24 3.55
N THR A 18 0.27 2.40 3.39
CA THR A 18 0.61 3.63 4.14
C THR A 18 0.42 3.44 5.63
N MET A 19 -0.70 2.84 6.05
CA MET A 19 -0.99 2.58 7.47
C MET A 19 0.03 1.66 8.12
N ARG A 20 0.53 0.64 7.39
CA ARG A 20 1.63 -0.22 7.88
C ARG A 20 2.90 0.59 8.14
N VAL A 21 3.29 1.43 7.18
CA VAL A 21 4.47 2.28 7.31
C VAL A 21 4.29 3.27 8.46
N ILE A 22 3.10 3.87 8.61
CA ILE A 22 2.75 4.76 9.73
C ILE A 22 2.89 4.03 11.07
N ALA A 23 2.38 2.80 11.19
CA ALA A 23 2.46 2.04 12.44
C ALA A 23 3.92 1.83 12.89
N ILE A 24 4.77 1.38 11.97
CA ILE A 24 6.21 1.22 12.24
C ILE A 24 6.86 2.58 12.53
N ALA A 25 6.53 3.61 11.76
CA ALA A 25 7.06 4.95 11.93
C ALA A 25 6.74 5.53 13.32
N LYS A 26 5.51 5.38 13.81
CA LYS A 26 5.09 5.81 15.15
C LYS A 26 5.83 5.05 16.24
N ALA A 27 5.98 3.73 16.10
CA ALA A 27 6.77 2.94 17.04
C ALA A 27 8.23 3.41 17.11
N LEU A 28 8.80 3.85 15.98
CA LEU A 28 10.15 4.41 15.92
C LEU A 28 10.21 5.83 16.52
N GLN A 29 9.20 6.68 16.28
CA GLN A 29 9.10 8.00 16.93
C GLN A 29 9.03 7.90 18.45
N GLN A 30 8.25 6.96 18.98
CA GLN A 30 8.17 6.69 20.43
C GLN A 30 9.52 6.29 21.03
N ARG A 31 10.41 5.72 20.22
CA ARG A 31 11.80 5.38 20.60
C ARG A 31 12.79 6.52 20.34
N GLY A 32 12.31 7.72 20.05
CA GLY A 32 13.12 8.92 19.84
C GLY A 32 13.65 9.13 18.42
N ALA A 33 13.15 8.39 17.42
CA ALA A 33 13.52 8.63 16.03
C ALA A 33 12.86 9.91 15.48
N GLN A 34 13.60 10.64 14.66
CA GLN A 34 13.08 11.77 13.89
C GLN A 34 12.53 11.25 12.57
N VAL A 35 11.20 11.12 12.48
CA VAL A 35 10.53 10.59 11.30
C VAL A 35 10.01 11.73 10.43
N LYS A 36 10.28 11.63 9.13
CA LYS A 36 9.59 12.38 8.08
C LYS A 36 9.00 11.41 7.06
N TYR A 37 7.93 11.82 6.40
CA TYR A 37 7.20 10.96 5.47
C TYR A 37 6.97 11.68 4.15
N LEU A 38 7.37 11.03 3.06
CA LEU A 38 7.13 11.49 1.70
C LEU A 38 5.74 11.02 1.24
N ALA A 39 4.79 11.94 1.09
CA ALA A 39 3.39 11.63 0.77
C ALA A 39 2.80 12.64 -0.21
N GLY A 40 1.87 12.18 -1.06
CA GLY A 40 1.19 13.01 -2.06
C GLY A 40 -0.33 12.87 -1.98
N GLY A 41 -1.04 13.87 -2.52
CA GLY A 41 -2.49 13.86 -2.71
C GLY A 41 -3.26 13.50 -1.44
N LYS A 42 -4.21 12.55 -1.56
CA LYS A 42 -5.12 12.13 -0.49
C LYS A 42 -4.42 11.49 0.73
N LEU A 43 -3.13 11.14 0.64
CA LEU A 43 -2.38 10.55 1.76
C LEU A 43 -1.82 11.59 2.72
N ILE A 44 -1.64 12.84 2.30
CA ILE A 44 -1.13 13.92 3.14
C ILE A 44 -1.95 14.08 4.43
N PRO A 45 -3.28 14.28 4.39
CA PRO A 45 -4.08 14.43 5.60
C PRO A 45 -4.08 13.18 6.49
N VAL A 46 -4.03 11.99 5.88
CA VAL A 46 -3.97 10.72 6.62
C VAL A 46 -2.67 10.62 7.42
N VAL A 47 -1.52 10.89 6.81
CA VAL A 47 -0.24 10.80 7.53
C VAL A 47 -0.13 11.91 8.57
N GLN A 48 -0.64 13.11 8.28
CA GLN A 48 -0.64 14.25 9.22
C GLN A 48 -1.49 13.98 10.46
N SER A 49 -2.63 13.30 10.35
CA SER A 49 -3.48 12.97 11.50
C SER A 49 -2.78 12.10 12.54
N HIS A 50 -1.70 11.42 12.14
CA HIS A 50 -0.85 10.62 13.01
C HIS A 50 0.36 11.37 13.59
N GLY A 51 0.43 12.69 13.43
CA GLY A 51 1.50 13.53 13.98
C GLY A 51 2.86 13.34 13.31
N ILE A 52 2.89 12.79 12.09
CA ILE A 52 4.12 12.58 11.33
C ILE A 52 4.39 13.78 10.43
N LYS A 53 5.63 14.28 10.45
CA LYS A 53 6.04 15.40 9.60
C LYS A 53 6.04 15.00 8.12
N ILE A 54 5.30 15.75 7.31
CA ILE A 54 5.19 15.52 5.86
C ILE A 54 6.26 16.26 5.06
N ILE A 55 6.73 15.59 4.01
CA ILE A 55 7.40 16.17 2.85
C ILE A 55 6.45 15.92 1.66
N PRO A 56 5.83 16.97 1.11
CA PRO A 56 4.84 16.79 0.06
C PRO A 56 5.52 16.33 -1.23
N LEU A 57 4.96 15.30 -1.86
CA LEU A 57 5.29 14.95 -3.23
C LEU A 57 4.70 16.00 -4.20
N PRO A 58 5.34 16.21 -5.37
CA PRO A 58 4.71 16.96 -6.44
C PRO A 58 3.38 16.29 -6.85
N PRO A 59 2.46 17.03 -7.50
CA PRO A 59 1.24 16.46 -8.06
C PRO A 59 1.57 15.23 -8.93
N MET A 60 1.02 14.08 -8.54
CA MET A 60 1.21 12.82 -9.25
C MET A 60 0.02 12.58 -10.19
N PRO A 61 0.26 12.04 -11.40
CA PRO A 61 -0.82 11.49 -12.22
C PRO A 61 -1.72 10.54 -11.41
N GLU A 62 -3.03 10.68 -11.57
CA GLU A 62 -3.97 9.70 -11.03
C GLU A 62 -3.88 8.41 -11.84
N ILE A 63 -3.57 7.32 -11.14
CA ILE A 63 -3.45 5.99 -11.71
C ILE A 63 -4.56 5.14 -11.13
N GLU A 64 -5.51 4.75 -11.96
CA GLU A 64 -6.50 3.77 -11.59
C GLU A 64 -5.84 2.39 -11.55
N LEU A 65 -5.51 1.91 -10.34
CA LEU A 65 -4.80 0.64 -10.16
C LEU A 65 -5.67 -0.60 -10.45
N PHE A 66 -6.99 -0.40 -10.53
CA PHE A 66 -7.99 -1.45 -10.74
C PHE A 66 -9.01 -1.02 -11.79
N PRO A 67 -8.55 -0.80 -13.03
CA PRO A 67 -9.46 -0.49 -14.12
C PRO A 67 -10.36 -1.68 -14.44
N ASP A 68 -11.48 -1.39 -15.10
CA ASP A 68 -12.38 -2.41 -15.61
C ASP A 68 -11.61 -3.38 -16.53
N SER A 69 -11.95 -4.67 -16.42
CA SER A 69 -11.34 -5.74 -17.21
C SER A 69 -11.51 -5.54 -18.72
N GLU A 70 -12.56 -4.85 -19.18
CA GLU A 70 -12.72 -4.48 -20.59
C GLU A 70 -11.80 -3.32 -20.99
N GLN A 71 -11.63 -2.29 -20.15
CA GLN A 71 -10.67 -1.22 -20.39
C GLN A 71 -9.23 -1.75 -20.48
N MET A 72 -8.92 -2.78 -19.69
CA MET A 72 -7.62 -3.45 -19.74
C MET A 72 -7.36 -4.19 -21.05
N LYS A 73 -8.34 -4.39 -21.93
CA LYS A 73 -8.11 -4.95 -23.27
C LYS A 73 -7.81 -3.87 -24.32
N ASP A 74 -8.10 -2.60 -24.03
CA ASP A 74 -7.80 -1.50 -24.93
C ASP A 74 -6.31 -1.14 -24.87
N GLN A 75 -5.61 -1.36 -25.98
CA GLN A 75 -4.19 -1.05 -26.11
C GLN A 75 -3.87 0.44 -25.83
N ARG A 76 -4.73 1.38 -26.25
CA ARG A 76 -4.51 2.81 -26.01
C ARG A 76 -4.60 3.14 -24.52
N TYR A 77 -5.53 2.49 -23.83
CA TYR A 77 -5.67 2.62 -22.38
C TYR A 77 -4.44 2.06 -21.66
N GLN A 78 -3.98 0.86 -22.03
CA GLN A 78 -2.76 0.26 -21.51
C GLN A 78 -1.54 1.17 -21.72
N GLU A 79 -1.36 1.72 -22.93
CA GLU A 79 -0.26 2.64 -23.25
C GLU A 79 -0.31 3.91 -22.39
N LYS A 80 -1.49 4.52 -22.25
CA LYS A 80 -1.70 5.70 -21.39
C LYS A 80 -1.34 5.40 -19.94
N MET A 81 -1.84 4.30 -19.39
CA MET A 81 -1.58 3.87 -18.02
C MET A 81 -0.10 3.60 -17.77
N ALA A 82 0.58 3.03 -18.76
CA ALA A 82 1.98 2.73 -18.67
C ALA A 82 2.85 4.00 -18.63
N VAL A 83 2.54 4.99 -19.49
CA VAL A 83 3.18 6.33 -19.45
C VAL A 83 2.92 7.03 -18.12
N GLN A 84 1.67 7.02 -17.63
CA GLN A 84 1.33 7.63 -16.34
C GLN A 84 2.07 6.96 -15.18
N THR A 85 2.17 5.64 -15.20
CA THR A 85 2.91 4.85 -14.20
C THR A 85 4.41 5.20 -14.20
N ALA A 86 5.02 5.26 -15.39
CA ALA A 86 6.43 5.65 -15.53
C ALA A 86 6.68 7.07 -15.02
N ASN A 87 5.80 8.01 -15.37
CA ASN A 87 5.89 9.39 -14.88
C ASN A 87 5.76 9.46 -13.35
N CYS A 88 4.83 8.74 -12.75
CA CYS A 88 4.69 8.67 -11.30
C CYS A 88 5.93 8.10 -10.62
N PHE A 89 6.54 7.04 -11.18
CA PHE A 89 7.77 6.45 -10.65
C PHE A 89 8.93 7.44 -10.72
N GLN A 90 9.11 8.11 -11.86
CA GLN A 90 10.18 9.09 -12.03
C GLN A 90 10.04 10.27 -11.06
N LEU A 91 8.83 10.83 -10.93
CA LEU A 91 8.56 11.93 -10.00
C LEU A 91 8.83 11.50 -8.56
N SER A 92 8.43 10.29 -8.17
CA SER A 92 8.66 9.77 -6.82
C SER A 92 10.16 9.59 -6.55
N GLN A 93 10.90 8.99 -7.48
CA GLN A 93 12.35 8.79 -7.33
C GLN A 93 13.10 10.11 -7.27
N ASN A 94 12.74 11.10 -8.10
CA ASN A 94 13.35 12.43 -8.06
C ASN A 94 13.11 13.08 -6.69
N SER A 95 11.86 13.03 -6.20
CA SER A 95 11.49 13.59 -4.89
C SER A 95 12.23 12.90 -3.74
N GLU A 96 12.38 11.57 -3.80
CA GLU A 96 13.17 10.81 -2.84
C GLU A 96 14.64 11.24 -2.87
N LYS A 97 15.25 11.36 -4.05
CA LYS A 97 16.66 11.78 -4.22
C LYS A 97 16.91 13.19 -3.68
N GLU A 98 16.05 14.13 -4.02
CA GLU A 98 16.11 15.51 -3.52
C GLU A 98 15.98 15.55 -1.99
N THR A 99 15.01 14.80 -1.45
CA THR A 99 14.80 14.71 0.00
C THR A 99 16.01 14.09 0.70
N ILE A 100 16.56 13.01 0.16
CA ILE A 100 17.76 12.36 0.69
C ILE A 100 18.94 13.33 0.72
N ALA A 101 19.16 14.08 -0.36
CA ALA A 101 20.24 15.06 -0.45
C ALA A 101 20.09 16.17 0.61
N ALA A 102 18.87 16.65 0.81
CA ALA A 102 18.56 17.72 1.77
C ALA A 102 18.60 17.25 3.24
N ASP A 103 17.94 16.14 3.55
CA ASP A 103 17.70 15.72 4.94
C ASP A 103 18.75 14.76 5.49
N ARG A 104 19.42 14.04 4.59
CA ARG A 104 20.42 13.00 4.89
C ARG A 104 19.89 12.00 5.94
N PRO A 105 18.86 11.22 5.61
CA PRO A 105 18.29 10.25 6.55
C PRO A 105 19.30 9.12 6.83
N ASP A 106 19.26 8.59 8.05
CA ASP A 106 20.09 7.45 8.48
C ASP A 106 19.50 6.12 8.00
N LEU A 107 18.19 6.09 7.72
CA LEU A 107 17.41 4.91 7.36
C LEU A 107 16.24 5.31 6.45
N MET A 108 15.94 4.47 5.46
CA MET A 108 14.68 4.55 4.71
C MET A 108 13.72 3.43 5.11
N LEU A 109 12.50 3.80 5.48
CA LEU A 109 11.39 2.87 5.69
C LEU A 109 10.49 2.90 4.46
N CYS A 110 10.66 1.92 3.59
CA CYS A 110 10.08 1.89 2.27
C CYS A 110 8.74 1.16 2.26
N GLY A 111 7.68 1.85 1.81
CA GLY A 111 6.39 1.24 1.49
C GLY A 111 6.32 0.69 0.06
N SER A 112 7.37 0.90 -0.74
CA SER A 112 7.49 0.46 -2.13
C SER A 112 8.86 -0.21 -2.35
N PRO A 113 8.93 -1.32 -3.11
CA PRO A 113 10.19 -1.88 -3.58
C PRO A 113 11.05 -0.88 -4.37
N LEU A 114 10.44 0.06 -5.09
CA LEU A 114 11.21 1.05 -5.87
C LEU A 114 12.01 2.00 -4.98
N SER A 115 11.47 2.39 -3.82
CA SER A 115 12.16 3.28 -2.89
C SER A 115 13.43 2.65 -2.30
N THR A 116 13.52 1.31 -2.28
CA THR A 116 14.72 0.62 -1.77
C THR A 116 15.88 0.70 -2.76
N LEU A 117 15.57 0.83 -4.07
CA LEU A 117 16.57 1.09 -5.09
C LEU A 117 17.16 2.50 -4.93
N THR A 118 16.31 3.51 -4.71
CA THR A 118 16.76 4.88 -4.42
C THR A 118 17.65 4.93 -3.18
N ALA A 119 17.26 4.22 -2.11
CA ALA A 119 18.06 4.10 -0.89
C ALA A 119 19.45 3.50 -1.16
N LYS A 120 19.51 2.41 -1.96
CA LYS A 120 20.78 1.78 -2.35
C LYS A 120 21.68 2.74 -3.12
N GLU A 121 21.15 3.47 -4.11
CA GLU A 121 21.92 4.44 -4.88
C GLU A 121 22.56 5.49 -3.97
N ALA A 122 21.82 5.94 -2.96
CA ALA A 122 22.29 6.88 -1.95
C ALA A 122 23.12 6.25 -0.81
N LYS A 123 23.35 4.93 -0.84
CA LYS A 123 24.03 4.16 0.21
C LYS A 123 23.38 4.29 1.59
N ILE A 124 22.05 4.39 1.63
CA ILE A 124 21.25 4.46 2.86
C ILE A 124 20.65 3.07 3.14
N PRO A 125 20.76 2.55 4.37
CA PRO A 125 20.06 1.34 4.77
C PRO A 125 18.55 1.45 4.53
N ALA A 126 17.94 0.37 4.01
CA ALA A 126 16.51 0.35 3.69
C ALA A 126 15.80 -0.85 4.32
N VAL A 127 14.58 -0.59 4.83
CA VAL A 127 13.63 -1.60 5.29
C VAL A 127 12.41 -1.57 4.39
N LEU A 128 12.08 -2.69 3.76
CA LEU A 128 10.84 -2.81 2.99
C LEU A 128 9.71 -3.29 3.89
N THR A 129 8.58 -2.60 3.88
CA THR A 129 7.36 -3.02 4.58
C THR A 129 6.40 -3.65 3.58
N MET A 130 5.87 -4.84 3.88
CA MET A 130 4.91 -5.55 3.03
C MET A 130 3.82 -6.22 3.85
N LEU A 131 2.67 -6.49 3.24
CA LEU A 131 1.64 -7.36 3.80
C LEU A 131 2.01 -8.83 3.56
N GLN A 132 1.83 -9.68 4.58
CA GLN A 132 1.83 -11.13 4.39
C GLN A 132 0.63 -11.53 3.51
N PRO A 133 0.85 -12.24 2.40
CA PRO A 133 -0.27 -12.81 1.66
C PRO A 133 -1.00 -13.84 2.54
N HIS A 134 -2.32 -13.71 2.68
CA HIS A 134 -3.14 -14.62 3.47
C HIS A 134 -3.84 -15.64 2.57
N GLY A 135 -3.37 -16.90 2.62
CA GLY A 135 -3.98 -18.03 1.93
C GLY A 135 -3.79 -18.09 0.41
N LYS A 136 -4.10 -19.26 -0.15
CA LYS A 136 -3.87 -19.61 -1.57
C LYS A 136 -4.61 -18.70 -2.55
N LYS A 137 -5.82 -18.24 -2.21
CA LYS A 137 -6.62 -17.36 -3.10
C LYS A 137 -5.97 -15.99 -3.30
N THR A 138 -5.51 -15.37 -2.20
CA THR A 138 -4.79 -14.09 -2.26
C THR A 138 -3.53 -14.24 -3.09
N PHE A 139 -2.81 -15.34 -2.87
CA PHE A 139 -1.58 -15.63 -3.61
C PHE A 139 -1.84 -15.82 -5.11
N ALA A 140 -2.83 -16.64 -5.48
CA ALA A 140 -3.22 -16.86 -6.87
C ALA A 140 -3.67 -15.56 -7.55
N TYR A 141 -4.39 -14.69 -6.83
CA TYR A 141 -4.74 -13.36 -7.33
C TYR A 141 -3.51 -12.48 -7.60
N PHE A 142 -2.53 -12.49 -6.69
CA PHE A 142 -1.25 -11.79 -6.89
C PHE A 142 -0.48 -12.34 -8.10
N GLU A 143 -0.42 -13.67 -8.24
CA GLU A 143 0.25 -14.32 -9.35
C GLU A 143 -0.40 -13.96 -10.69
N GLN A 144 -1.73 -14.06 -10.78
CA GLN A 144 -2.50 -13.67 -11.96
C GLN A 144 -2.23 -12.20 -12.32
N LYS A 145 -2.25 -11.29 -11.35
CA LYS A 145 -1.95 -9.87 -11.60
C LYS A 145 -0.51 -9.63 -12.07
N MET A 146 0.45 -10.42 -11.60
CA MET A 146 1.83 -10.37 -12.10
C MET A 146 1.92 -10.89 -13.55
N GLN A 147 1.15 -11.92 -13.90
CA GLN A 147 1.07 -12.44 -15.28
C GLN A 147 0.38 -11.43 -16.22
N ASP A 148 -0.73 -10.81 -15.81
CA ASP A 148 -1.40 -9.75 -16.57
C ASP A 148 -0.46 -8.57 -16.85
N ARG A 149 0.41 -8.24 -15.90
CA ARG A 149 1.43 -7.20 -16.07
C ARG A 149 2.56 -7.60 -17.01
N LYS A 150 2.89 -8.89 -17.18
CA LYS A 150 3.85 -9.32 -18.20
C LYS A 150 3.37 -8.94 -19.60
N ASN A 151 2.06 -8.99 -19.84
CA ASN A 151 1.47 -8.55 -21.11
C ASN A 151 1.61 -7.03 -21.29
N LEU A 152 1.45 -6.24 -20.21
CA LEU A 152 1.68 -4.79 -20.22
C LEU A 152 3.16 -4.44 -20.46
N ASN A 153 4.07 -5.22 -19.89
CA ASN A 153 5.52 -5.05 -20.02
C ASN A 153 5.97 -5.21 -21.48
N HIS A 154 5.40 -6.15 -22.23
CA HIS A 154 5.69 -6.30 -23.67
C HIS A 154 5.33 -5.03 -24.48
N ILE A 155 4.33 -4.26 -24.04
CA ILE A 155 3.95 -2.99 -24.68
C ILE A 155 4.94 -1.88 -24.33
N LEU A 156 5.38 -1.84 -23.07
CA LEU A 156 6.34 -0.87 -22.55
C LEU A 156 7.76 -1.02 -23.15
N GLU A 157 8.24 -2.26 -23.34
CA GLU A 157 9.55 -2.56 -23.94
C GLU A 157 9.73 -1.97 -25.34
N ASN A 158 8.65 -1.79 -26.08
CA ASN A 158 8.69 -1.34 -27.47
C ASN A 158 8.66 0.19 -27.64
N ARG A 159 8.40 0.99 -26.60
CA ARG A 159 8.10 2.44 -26.78
C ARG A 159 8.68 3.41 -25.76
N MET A 160 9.25 2.99 -24.64
CA MET A 160 9.84 3.93 -23.67
C MET A 160 11.37 4.01 -23.77
N CYS A 161 11.85 4.99 -24.53
CA CYS A 161 13.18 5.56 -24.33
C CYS A 161 13.04 6.75 -23.38
N LEU A 162 13.42 6.60 -22.10
CA LEU A 162 13.70 7.78 -21.29
C LEU A 162 15.01 8.41 -21.77
N PRO A 163 15.17 9.74 -21.61
CA PRO A 163 16.32 10.48 -22.15
C PRO A 163 17.70 9.97 -21.68
N ASN A 164 17.76 9.21 -20.58
CA ASN A 164 19.01 8.74 -19.97
C ASN A 164 19.12 7.21 -19.81
N GLY A 165 18.29 6.42 -20.51
CA GLY A 165 18.35 4.97 -20.48
C GLY A 165 16.98 4.32 -20.65
N LYS A 166 16.91 3.22 -21.40
CA LYS A 166 15.69 2.43 -21.57
C LYS A 166 15.28 1.83 -20.23
N LEU A 167 14.15 2.27 -19.66
CA LEU A 167 13.38 1.38 -18.80
C LEU A 167 12.55 0.51 -19.76
N SER A 168 13.09 -0.65 -20.11
CA SER A 168 12.38 -1.66 -20.88
C SER A 168 11.23 -2.18 -20.02
N GLY A 169 10.02 -2.30 -20.56
CA GLY A 169 8.85 -2.78 -19.83
C GLY A 169 9.03 -4.03 -18.95
N GLY A 170 9.98 -4.93 -19.20
CA GLY A 170 10.40 -5.98 -18.27
C GLY A 170 10.87 -5.49 -16.88
N ASP A 171 11.02 -4.18 -16.70
CA ASP A 171 11.66 -3.58 -15.54
C ASP A 171 10.83 -3.55 -14.27
N PHE A 172 9.50 -3.73 -14.24
CA PHE A 172 8.83 -3.78 -12.92
C PHE A 172 9.18 -5.06 -12.15
N GLN A 173 9.09 -6.23 -12.82
CA GLN A 173 9.47 -7.49 -12.20
C GLN A 173 10.97 -7.50 -11.93
N GLN A 174 11.80 -7.05 -12.88
CA GLN A 174 13.24 -6.99 -12.67
C GLN A 174 13.64 -5.99 -11.58
N SER A 175 13.04 -4.80 -11.53
CA SER A 175 13.24 -3.82 -10.44
C SER A 175 12.76 -4.36 -9.11
N PHE A 176 11.67 -5.12 -9.07
CA PHE A 176 11.22 -5.80 -7.86
C PHE A 176 12.24 -6.83 -7.39
N LEU A 177 12.74 -7.68 -8.29
CA LEU A 177 13.78 -8.67 -7.97
C LEU A 177 15.10 -8.00 -7.55
N GLN A 178 15.49 -6.92 -8.22
CA GLN A 178 16.64 -6.10 -7.85
C GLN A 178 16.44 -5.45 -6.48
N ALA A 179 15.24 -4.93 -6.19
CA ALA A 179 14.88 -4.38 -4.89
C ALA A 179 15.07 -5.45 -3.80
N LEU A 180 14.55 -6.66 -4.01
CA LEU A 180 14.71 -7.79 -3.08
C LEU A 180 16.17 -8.19 -2.83
N ASP A 181 17.03 -8.11 -3.86
CA ASP A 181 18.45 -8.41 -3.73
C ASP A 181 19.16 -7.39 -2.82
N VAL A 182 18.74 -6.12 -2.87
CA VAL A 182 19.44 -5.01 -2.20
C VAL A 182 18.90 -4.65 -0.82
N ILE A 183 17.67 -5.04 -0.53
CA ILE A 183 17.06 -4.83 0.78
C ILE A 183 17.85 -5.55 1.85
N GLY A 184 18.13 -4.89 2.97
CA GLY A 184 18.76 -5.51 4.14
C GLY A 184 17.75 -6.20 5.06
N LEU A 185 16.51 -5.71 5.10
CA LEU A 185 15.47 -6.15 6.02
C LEU A 185 14.08 -5.96 5.41
N ILE A 186 13.22 -6.96 5.56
CA ILE A 186 11.81 -6.92 5.15
C ILE A 186 10.94 -7.10 6.38
N PHE A 187 10.11 -6.10 6.67
CA PHE A 187 9.00 -6.24 7.60
C PHE A 187 7.79 -6.76 6.87
N LEU A 188 7.38 -7.98 7.22
CA LEU A 188 6.17 -8.60 6.73
C LEU A 188 5.10 -8.46 7.80
N GLU A 189 4.09 -7.62 7.54
CA GLU A 189 2.92 -7.50 8.41
C GLU A 189 2.11 -8.78 8.31
N GLY A 190 2.15 -9.55 9.39
CA GLY A 190 1.40 -10.77 9.55
C GLY A 190 2.07 -11.62 10.63
N MET A 191 1.45 -12.75 10.95
CA MET A 191 1.99 -13.73 11.88
C MET A 191 2.10 -15.08 11.15
N PRO A 192 3.22 -15.80 11.25
CA PRO A 192 3.35 -17.13 10.65
C PRO A 192 2.21 -18.07 10.99
N GLU A 193 1.71 -17.98 12.23
CA GLU A 193 0.64 -18.81 12.79
C GLU A 193 -0.72 -18.58 12.11
N ILE A 194 -0.91 -17.42 11.47
CA ILE A 194 -2.17 -17.02 10.79
C ILE A 194 -1.98 -16.86 9.28
N SER A 195 -0.97 -17.52 8.68
CA SER A 195 -0.66 -17.43 7.25
C SER A 195 -1.78 -17.95 6.33
N GLY A 196 -2.79 -18.61 6.89
CA GLY A 196 -3.83 -19.30 6.12
C GLY A 196 -3.31 -20.58 5.48
N GLY A 197 -2.32 -21.22 6.11
CA GLY A 197 -1.71 -22.47 5.65
C GLY A 197 -0.66 -22.30 4.55
N MET A 198 -0.25 -21.06 4.24
CA MET A 198 0.87 -20.80 3.34
C MET A 198 2.17 -20.87 4.14
N ASP A 199 3.03 -21.83 3.82
CA ASP A 199 4.43 -21.80 4.24
C ASP A 199 5.20 -20.80 3.33
N LEU A 200 6.23 -20.18 3.88
CA LEU A 200 7.23 -19.43 3.11
C LEU A 200 7.79 -20.27 1.95
N ASP A 201 7.93 -21.58 2.15
CA ASP A 201 8.42 -22.46 1.09
C ASP A 201 7.37 -22.66 -0.03
N GLU A 202 6.06 -22.66 0.28
CA GLU A 202 5.01 -22.63 -0.74
C GLU A 202 4.98 -21.29 -1.50
N ILE A 203 5.20 -20.17 -0.80
CA ILE A 203 5.33 -18.85 -1.45
C ILE A 203 6.50 -18.87 -2.44
N SER A 204 7.62 -19.52 -2.06
CA SER A 204 8.82 -19.59 -2.89
C SER A 204 8.62 -20.33 -4.21
N SER A 205 7.84 -21.41 -4.21
CA SER A 205 7.67 -22.27 -5.38
C SER A 205 6.90 -21.58 -6.51
N HIS A 206 6.00 -20.66 -6.17
CA HIS A 206 5.21 -19.94 -7.17
C HIS A 206 5.96 -18.81 -7.87
N PHE A 207 7.11 -18.36 -7.36
CA PHE A 207 7.98 -17.42 -8.09
C PHE A 207 8.77 -18.11 -9.22
N GLY A 208 8.49 -19.38 -9.52
CA GLY A 208 8.70 -20.04 -10.82
C GLY A 208 10.12 -20.50 -11.09
N THR A 209 11.15 -19.75 -10.71
CA THR A 209 12.56 -20.14 -10.91
C THR A 209 13.45 -19.24 -10.06
N LYS A 210 14.47 -19.83 -9.42
CA LYS A 210 15.40 -19.28 -8.41
C LYS A 210 14.91 -19.49 -6.97
N THR A 211 14.90 -20.76 -6.56
CA THR A 211 15.21 -21.16 -5.17
C THR A 211 16.26 -20.22 -4.55
N ASP A 212 17.30 -19.84 -5.29
CA ASP A 212 18.35 -18.91 -4.85
C ASP A 212 17.84 -17.54 -4.37
N LEU A 213 16.86 -16.92 -5.04
CA LEU A 213 16.41 -15.58 -4.64
C LEU A 213 15.62 -15.65 -3.34
N PHE A 214 14.70 -16.61 -3.24
CA PHE A 214 13.92 -16.76 -2.02
C PHE A 214 14.82 -17.15 -0.85
N GLN A 215 15.81 -18.03 -1.05
CA GLN A 215 16.79 -18.37 -0.02
C GLN A 215 17.63 -17.16 0.40
N LYS A 216 17.89 -16.19 -0.50
CA LYS A 216 18.53 -14.90 -0.14
C LYS A 216 17.61 -13.96 0.63
N VAL A 217 16.30 -14.00 0.35
CA VAL A 217 15.31 -13.09 0.93
C VAL A 217 14.77 -13.59 2.27
N LYS A 218 14.55 -14.90 2.43
CA LYS A 218 14.00 -15.53 3.63
C LYS A 218 14.72 -15.09 4.92
N PRO A 219 16.07 -15.03 5.00
CA PRO A 219 16.77 -14.55 6.19
C PRO A 219 16.55 -13.07 6.51
N LYS A 220 16.10 -12.28 5.53
CA LYS A 220 15.81 -10.84 5.65
C LYS A 220 14.39 -10.57 6.15
N ILE A 221 13.50 -11.57 6.14
CA ILE A 221 12.09 -11.40 6.54
C ILE A 221 11.98 -11.40 8.08
N ARG A 222 11.24 -10.42 8.61
CA ARG A 222 10.76 -10.40 10.00
C ARG A 222 9.25 -10.19 9.99
N PHE A 223 8.55 -11.09 10.65
CA PHE A 223 7.12 -10.95 10.90
C PHE A 223 6.91 -9.90 11.99
N THR A 224 5.99 -8.98 11.74
CA THR A 224 5.76 -7.81 12.60
C THR A 224 4.27 -7.55 12.88
N GLY A 225 3.38 -8.47 12.51
CA GLY A 225 1.95 -8.29 12.65
C GLY A 225 1.38 -8.67 14.02
N PRO A 226 0.22 -8.11 14.41
CA PRO A 226 -0.47 -7.00 13.73
C PRO A 226 0.25 -5.66 13.96
N LEU A 227 0.36 -4.84 12.91
CA LEU A 227 0.93 -3.49 13.03
C LEU A 227 -0.19 -2.51 13.37
N LEU A 228 -0.14 -1.93 14.56
CA LEU A 228 -1.13 -0.96 15.01
C LEU A 228 -0.52 0.45 15.05
N ALA A 229 -1.20 1.41 14.44
CA ALA A 229 -0.82 2.82 14.51
C ALA A 229 -1.05 3.41 15.91
N GLU A 230 -1.93 2.81 16.70
CA GLU A 230 -2.24 3.22 18.06
C GLU A 230 -2.23 2.02 19.00
N MET A 231 -1.84 2.28 20.25
CA MET A 231 -1.82 1.24 21.27
C MET A 231 -3.27 0.85 21.59
N PRO A 232 -3.57 -0.46 21.71
CA PRO A 232 -4.92 -0.92 22.01
C PRO A 232 -5.58 -0.23 23.22
N GLY A 233 -4.80 0.04 24.27
CA GLY A 233 -5.28 0.70 25.48
C GLY A 233 -5.65 2.18 25.32
N ASN A 234 -5.36 2.79 24.18
CA ASN A 234 -5.76 4.17 23.87
C ASN A 234 -7.10 4.23 23.12
N PHE A 235 -7.63 3.09 22.66
CA PHE A 235 -8.92 3.07 21.99
C PHE A 235 -10.07 3.19 23.01
N PRO A 236 -11.18 3.84 22.63
CA PRO A 236 -12.39 3.83 23.44
C PRO A 236 -12.88 2.41 23.71
N THR A 237 -13.55 2.20 24.85
CA THR A 237 -14.12 0.88 25.15
C THR A 237 -15.29 0.57 24.22
N GLN A 238 -15.69 -0.70 24.15
CA GLN A 238 -16.86 -1.09 23.37
C GLN A 238 -18.13 -0.38 23.88
N GLU A 239 -18.28 -0.20 25.19
CA GLU A 239 -19.39 0.50 25.81
C GLU A 239 -19.41 1.98 25.42
N GLU A 240 -18.26 2.64 25.42
CA GLU A 240 -18.12 4.03 24.99
C GLU A 240 -18.49 4.20 23.51
N LEU A 241 -18.04 3.29 22.64
CA LEU A 241 -18.38 3.31 21.22
C LEU A 241 -19.88 3.06 21.00
N LYS A 242 -20.47 2.07 21.68
CA LYS A 242 -21.91 1.82 21.60
C LYS A 242 -22.69 3.04 22.07
N LEU A 243 -22.41 3.56 23.26
CA LEU A 243 -23.08 4.75 23.79
C LEU A 243 -22.96 5.94 22.82
N ARG A 244 -21.78 6.17 22.24
CA ARG A 244 -21.54 7.26 21.28
C ARG A 244 -22.37 7.13 19.99
N TYR A 245 -22.46 5.93 19.43
CA TYR A 245 -23.06 5.73 18.11
C TYR A 245 -24.52 5.27 18.13
N THR A 246 -24.99 4.70 19.24
CA THR A 246 -26.37 4.20 19.37
C THR A 246 -27.18 4.97 20.41
N GLY A 247 -26.52 5.76 21.28
CA GLY A 247 -27.14 6.36 22.45
C GLY A 247 -27.45 5.36 23.58
N HIS A 248 -27.24 4.05 23.37
CA HIS A 248 -27.57 3.02 24.35
C HIS A 248 -26.58 1.83 24.36
N PRO A 249 -25.89 1.52 25.48
CA PRO A 249 -24.83 0.50 25.53
C PRO A 249 -25.28 -0.93 25.17
N SER A 250 -26.56 -1.24 25.32
CA SER A 250 -27.12 -2.56 25.01
C SER A 250 -27.60 -2.70 23.56
N GLN A 251 -27.70 -1.60 22.79
CA GLN A 251 -28.22 -1.68 21.43
C GLN A 251 -27.16 -2.31 20.50
N PRO A 252 -27.57 -3.18 19.54
CA PRO A 252 -26.65 -3.72 18.54
C PRO A 252 -26.00 -2.59 17.73
N LEU A 253 -24.69 -2.71 17.56
CA LEU A 253 -23.88 -1.84 16.72
C LEU A 253 -23.11 -2.72 15.74
N VAL A 254 -23.28 -2.46 14.45
CA VAL A 254 -22.57 -3.13 13.37
C VAL A 254 -21.61 -2.13 12.74
N TYR A 255 -20.33 -2.48 12.74
CA TYR A 255 -19.32 -1.73 12.01
C TYR A 255 -19.07 -2.37 10.65
N VAL A 256 -19.25 -1.60 9.58
CA VAL A 256 -18.98 -2.04 8.21
C VAL A 256 -17.83 -1.20 7.68
N THR A 257 -16.81 -1.85 7.15
CA THR A 257 -15.70 -1.18 6.49
C THR A 257 -15.68 -1.57 5.01
N ILE A 258 -15.69 -0.56 4.15
CA ILE A 258 -15.50 -0.71 2.72
C ILE A 258 -14.07 -0.25 2.45
N GLY A 259 -13.17 -1.23 2.23
CA GLY A 259 -11.76 -0.97 2.00
C GLY A 259 -11.50 -0.06 0.79
N GLY A 260 -10.24 0.36 0.60
CA GLY A 260 -9.82 1.25 -0.48
C GLY A 260 -9.83 0.65 -1.89
N GLY A 261 -10.81 -0.20 -2.22
CA GLY A 261 -11.01 -0.79 -3.54
C GLY A 261 -11.45 0.23 -4.60
N THR A 262 -11.91 -0.25 -5.76
CA THR A 262 -12.44 0.62 -6.83
C THR A 262 -13.68 1.37 -6.35
N ALA A 263 -13.89 2.58 -6.90
CA ALA A 263 -15.09 3.36 -6.63
C ALA A 263 -16.37 2.58 -7.02
N LEU A 264 -16.34 1.87 -8.15
CA LEU A 264 -17.46 1.05 -8.63
C LEU A 264 -17.90 -0.02 -7.62
N ILE A 265 -16.96 -0.84 -7.13
CA ILE A 265 -17.29 -1.87 -6.13
C ILE A 265 -17.69 -1.22 -4.80
N GLY A 266 -17.06 -0.10 -4.44
CA GLY A 266 -17.35 0.61 -3.20
C GLY A 266 -18.77 1.18 -3.15
N GLU A 267 -19.25 1.81 -4.22
CA GLU A 267 -20.56 2.46 -4.27
C GLU A 267 -21.73 1.46 -4.32
N GLU A 268 -21.64 0.42 -5.14
CA GLU A 268 -22.67 -0.64 -5.18
C GLU A 268 -22.75 -1.38 -3.85
N PHE A 269 -21.59 -1.70 -3.26
CA PHE A 269 -21.56 -2.35 -1.96
C PHE A 269 -22.07 -1.44 -0.84
N LEU A 270 -21.76 -0.14 -0.89
CA LEU A 270 -22.33 0.85 0.04
C LEU A 270 -23.86 0.89 -0.07
N HIS A 271 -24.41 0.95 -1.28
CA HIS A 271 -25.86 0.92 -1.49
C HIS A 271 -26.49 -0.32 -0.85
N LEU A 272 -25.93 -1.50 -1.13
CA LEU A 272 -26.41 -2.76 -0.56
C LEU A 272 -26.36 -2.77 0.98
N VAL A 273 -25.27 -2.29 1.57
CA VAL A 273 -25.11 -2.19 3.03
C VAL A 273 -26.18 -1.27 3.63
N LEU A 274 -26.44 -0.13 3.00
CA LEU A 274 -27.44 0.83 3.47
C LEU A 274 -28.87 0.29 3.32
N GLU A 275 -29.17 -0.41 2.23
CA GLU A 275 -30.45 -1.13 2.08
C GLU A 275 -30.62 -2.19 3.17
N ALA A 276 -29.57 -2.96 3.47
CA ALA A 276 -29.63 -3.95 4.54
C ALA A 276 -29.93 -3.30 5.91
N PHE A 277 -29.34 -2.13 6.22
CA PHE A 277 -29.66 -1.42 7.46
C PHE A 277 -31.07 -0.84 7.48
N ARG A 278 -31.63 -0.41 6.35
CA ARG A 278 -33.05 0.00 6.27
C ARG A 278 -34.01 -1.14 6.58
N LEU A 279 -33.61 -2.39 6.32
CA LEU A 279 -34.38 -3.59 6.64
C LEU A 279 -34.21 -4.06 8.10
N LEU A 280 -33.25 -3.49 8.84
CA LEU A 280 -32.89 -3.86 10.22
C LEU A 280 -32.95 -2.63 11.14
N PRO A 281 -34.14 -2.03 11.37
CA PRO A 281 -34.29 -0.76 12.08
C PRO A 281 -33.82 -0.79 13.55
N GLU A 282 -33.69 -1.97 14.14
CA GLU A 282 -33.18 -2.16 15.50
C GLU A 282 -31.64 -2.12 15.60
N VAL A 283 -30.94 -2.19 14.46
CA VAL A 283 -29.48 -2.23 14.36
C VAL A 283 -28.94 -0.86 13.96
N ASN A 284 -28.00 -0.31 14.74
CA ASN A 284 -27.24 0.86 14.28
C ASN A 284 -26.03 0.40 13.47
N GLY A 285 -25.86 1.01 12.30
CA GLY A 285 -24.70 0.82 11.44
C GLY A 285 -23.73 1.99 11.54
N VAL A 286 -22.44 1.70 11.67
CA VAL A 286 -21.36 2.66 11.38
C VAL A 286 -20.63 2.17 10.14
N VAL A 287 -20.70 2.94 9.06
CA VAL A 287 -20.06 2.60 7.78
C VAL A 287 -18.83 3.47 7.58
N SER A 288 -17.66 2.84 7.48
CA SER A 288 -16.42 3.50 7.09
C SER A 288 -16.13 3.23 5.63
N THR A 289 -16.16 4.27 4.80
CA THR A 289 -15.81 4.22 3.38
C THR A 289 -14.34 4.56 3.17
N GLY A 290 -13.66 3.86 2.26
CA GLY A 290 -12.29 4.20 1.84
C GLY A 290 -12.21 5.48 1.01
N LEU A 291 -10.98 5.88 0.63
CA LEU A 291 -10.66 7.10 -0.15
C LEU A 291 -11.24 7.12 -1.59
N ALA A 292 -11.87 6.02 -2.01
CA ALA A 292 -12.38 5.82 -3.35
C ALA A 292 -13.78 6.43 -3.57
N ILE A 293 -14.57 6.63 -2.52
CA ILE A 293 -15.90 7.24 -2.60
C ILE A 293 -15.78 8.70 -2.20
N ALA A 294 -16.28 9.61 -3.05
CA ALA A 294 -16.24 11.04 -2.79
C ALA A 294 -17.23 11.42 -1.68
N GLU A 295 -16.89 12.44 -0.88
CA GLU A 295 -17.72 12.88 0.26
C GLU A 295 -19.11 13.34 -0.18
N GLU A 296 -19.19 14.03 -1.31
CA GLU A 296 -20.44 14.53 -1.89
C GLU A 296 -21.37 13.38 -2.30
N LYS A 297 -20.80 12.24 -2.72
CA LYS A 297 -21.59 11.04 -3.03
C LYS A 297 -22.13 10.37 -1.77
N ILE A 298 -21.33 10.32 -0.70
CA ILE A 298 -21.77 9.76 0.58
C ILE A 298 -22.93 10.59 1.16
N ALA A 299 -22.85 11.91 1.07
CA ALA A 299 -23.90 12.82 1.54
C ALA A 299 -25.24 12.67 0.79
N GLY A 300 -25.25 11.99 -0.36
CA GLY A 300 -26.47 11.75 -1.15
C GLY A 300 -27.27 10.51 -0.75
N TYR A 301 -26.79 9.68 0.18
CA TYR A 301 -27.45 8.46 0.65
C TYR A 301 -28.30 8.66 1.91
#